data_AF-A0A1R0H2J9-F1
#
_entry.id   AF-A0A1R0H2J9-F1
#
_cell.length_a   1.000
_cell.length_b   1.000
_cell.length_c   1.000
_cell.angle_alpha   90.00
_cell.angle_beta   90.00
_cell.angle_gamma   90.00
#
_symmetry.space_group_name_H-M   'P 1'
#
loop_
_entity.id
_entity.type
_entity.pdbx_description
1 polymer ?
#
loop_
_entity_poly.entity_id
_entity_poly.type
_entity_poly.pdbx_seq_one_letter_code
_entity_poly.pdbx_strand_id
1 'polypeptide(L)'
;MSDIECPNEERIPYSQRVEWKDVVPISVEDGPDSICPISYLEEFKDTMSYLRAVMKTNEISERAFDLVGDSINMHPANYSAWLYRMELFLGLNKDAIDELDWISNIAAENPKNYQLWHQRQRIIQELYKRNEIENFGSLKIDSIADLFTKASGSKNVEIPQSAGKLFGEQSFDIGQFFSKNEFKNKIIESEVNFLNEQIDLDSKNFHAWSYRQFVVKTFGLYEYEFLYAKLKIEQDIRNNSAWNQLYFVLNSHFLKEEVPTPDQGLTGIDQAKVSKESILKDLITFSVEKIHMTPSNESPWVFVQGLLRIHGPELLYTDLYTQINQLSLLKDKKSTYLAQSRFYWEFMAKYYIQKRDFIGSDGVEYSEWNSKAKSAYDKLSNLDPVRKNYWNYLVEKNIVSTLS
;
A
#
# COMPACT_ATOMS: atom_id res chain seq x y z
N MET A 1 -34.15 -0.32 -3.14
CA MET A 1 -35.37 0.17 -2.48
C MET A 1 -35.08 0.36 -1.00
N SER A 2 -34.57 1.53 -0.67
CA SER A 2 -34.94 2.32 0.50
C SER A 2 -34.30 3.69 0.28
N ASP A 3 -34.86 4.41 -0.69
CA ASP A 3 -34.60 5.83 -0.88
C ASP A 3 -35.20 6.53 0.33
N ILE A 4 -34.35 6.83 1.31
CA ILE A 4 -34.67 7.85 2.31
C ILE A 4 -34.26 9.16 1.64
N GLU A 5 -35.15 9.69 0.81
CA GLU A 5 -35.06 11.06 0.33
C GLU A 5 -35.18 11.98 1.55
N CYS A 6 -34.06 12.57 1.97
CA CYS A 6 -34.12 13.83 2.71
C CYS A 6 -34.88 14.85 1.84
N PRO A 7 -35.73 15.71 2.42
CA PRO A 7 -36.43 16.71 1.63
C PRO A 7 -35.41 17.59 0.92
N ASN A 8 -35.43 17.59 -0.42
CA ASN A 8 -34.67 18.53 -1.25
C ASN A 8 -35.13 19.94 -0.89
N GLU A 9 -34.39 20.63 -0.02
CA GLU A 9 -34.43 22.09 -0.02
C GLU A 9 -34.01 22.54 -1.41
N GLU A 10 -34.93 23.21 -2.12
CA GLU A 10 -34.73 23.66 -3.49
C GLU A 10 -33.55 24.64 -3.52
N ARG A 11 -32.40 24.18 -4.02
CA ARG A 11 -31.16 24.96 -4.04
C ARG A 11 -31.35 26.21 -4.90
N ILE A 12 -31.17 27.39 -4.29
CA ILE A 12 -31.32 28.68 -4.97
C ILE A 12 -30.11 28.93 -5.89
N PRO A 13 -30.30 29.19 -7.20
CA PRO A 13 -29.22 29.55 -8.12
C PRO A 13 -28.46 30.80 -7.67
N TYR A 14 -27.15 30.86 -7.91
CA TYR A 14 -26.29 32.00 -7.54
C TYR A 14 -26.75 33.31 -8.16
N SER A 15 -27.24 33.27 -9.40
CA SER A 15 -27.84 34.43 -10.08
C SER A 15 -29.05 35.04 -9.35
N GLN A 16 -29.67 34.32 -8.42
CA GLN A 16 -30.82 34.77 -7.63
C GLN A 16 -30.46 35.15 -6.19
N ARG A 17 -29.23 34.87 -5.76
CA ARG A 17 -28.75 35.15 -4.40
C ARG A 17 -28.38 36.61 -4.24
N VAL A 18 -28.84 37.25 -3.16
CA VAL A 18 -28.68 38.70 -2.95
C VAL A 18 -27.22 39.06 -2.72
N GLU A 19 -26.48 38.20 -2.02
CA GLU A 19 -25.06 38.31 -1.69
C GLU A 19 -24.12 38.10 -2.89
N TRP A 20 -24.66 37.80 -4.08
CA TRP A 20 -23.91 37.61 -5.33
C TRP A 20 -24.20 38.68 -6.40
N LYS A 21 -25.03 39.68 -6.08
CA LYS A 21 -25.43 40.74 -7.04
C LYS A 21 -24.28 41.63 -7.52
N ASP A 22 -23.22 41.73 -6.76
CA ASP A 22 -22.01 42.50 -7.09
C ASP A 22 -21.07 41.74 -8.06
N VAL A 23 -21.28 40.42 -8.23
CA VAL A 23 -20.46 39.57 -9.09
C VAL A 23 -21.13 39.39 -10.44
N VAL A 24 -20.42 39.77 -11.52
CA VAL A 24 -20.86 39.53 -12.89
C VAL A 24 -20.39 38.12 -13.32
N PRO A 25 -21.31 37.17 -13.61
CA PRO A 25 -20.94 35.81 -13.96
C PRO A 25 -20.23 35.76 -15.33
N ILE A 26 -19.30 34.82 -15.48
CA ILE A 26 -18.56 34.60 -16.74
C ILE A 26 -19.04 33.28 -17.35
N SER A 27 -19.90 33.32 -18.36
CA SER A 27 -20.33 32.12 -19.08
C SER A 27 -19.24 31.57 -20.00
N VAL A 28 -19.27 30.26 -20.25
CA VAL A 28 -18.55 29.65 -21.38
C VAL A 28 -19.60 29.40 -22.45
N GLU A 29 -19.43 30.03 -23.60
CA GLU A 29 -20.21 29.74 -24.79
C GLU A 29 -19.34 28.90 -25.73
N ASP A 30 -19.82 27.69 -26.01
CA ASP A 30 -19.24 26.88 -27.07
C ASP A 30 -19.49 27.59 -28.41
N GLY A 31 -18.41 27.98 -29.08
CA GLY A 31 -18.49 28.59 -30.40
C GLY A 31 -19.10 27.65 -31.45
N PRO A 32 -19.47 28.16 -32.63
CA PRO A 32 -20.11 27.37 -33.68
C PRO A 32 -19.29 26.15 -34.13
N ASP A 33 -17.97 26.19 -33.94
CA ASP A 33 -17.02 25.12 -34.29
C ASP A 33 -16.56 24.29 -33.08
N SER A 34 -17.29 24.31 -31.95
CA SER A 34 -16.91 23.55 -30.75
C SER A 34 -16.89 22.03 -31.03
N ILE A 35 -15.78 21.39 -30.69
CA ILE A 35 -15.59 19.94 -30.85
C ILE A 35 -15.83 19.33 -29.47
N CYS A 36 -16.97 18.64 -29.32
CA CYS A 36 -17.49 18.04 -28.08
C CYS A 36 -18.13 19.04 -27.08
N PRO A 37 -19.12 19.85 -27.51
CA PRO A 37 -19.89 20.66 -26.58
C PRO A 37 -20.65 19.76 -25.61
N ILE A 38 -20.66 20.15 -24.33
CA ILE A 38 -21.38 19.41 -23.29
C ILE A 38 -22.68 20.16 -23.02
N SER A 39 -23.81 19.45 -23.10
CA SER A 39 -25.11 20.00 -22.74
C SER A 39 -25.26 20.04 -21.22
N TYR A 40 -24.67 21.06 -20.59
CA TYR A 40 -24.73 21.25 -19.14
C TYR A 40 -26.14 21.60 -18.66
N LEU A 41 -26.48 21.14 -17.44
CA LEU A 41 -27.64 21.62 -16.69
C LEU A 41 -27.50 23.11 -16.37
N GLU A 42 -28.61 23.85 -16.28
CA GLU A 42 -28.59 25.29 -15.98
C GLU A 42 -27.92 25.60 -14.63
N GLU A 43 -28.16 24.77 -13.62
CA GLU A 43 -27.52 24.89 -12.30
C GLU A 43 -25.99 24.78 -12.38
N PHE A 44 -25.50 23.87 -13.23
CA PHE A 44 -24.07 23.69 -13.46
C PHE A 44 -23.48 24.90 -14.19
N LYS A 45 -24.18 25.43 -15.21
CA LYS A 45 -23.76 26.63 -15.94
C LYS A 45 -23.68 27.83 -15.00
N ASP A 46 -24.69 28.03 -14.16
CA ASP A 46 -24.79 29.13 -13.19
C ASP A 46 -23.61 29.06 -12.20
N THR A 47 -23.47 27.93 -11.49
CA THR A 47 -22.39 27.72 -10.50
C THR A 47 -21.01 27.90 -11.11
N MET A 48 -20.74 27.29 -12.26
CA MET A 48 -19.43 27.38 -12.91
C MET A 48 -19.16 28.79 -13.48
N SER A 49 -20.19 29.57 -13.81
CA SER A 49 -20.02 30.96 -14.27
C SER A 49 -19.64 31.90 -13.15
N TYR A 50 -20.21 31.70 -11.97
CA TYR A 50 -19.77 32.40 -10.77
C TYR A 50 -18.38 31.95 -10.32
N LEU A 51 -18.06 30.64 -10.40
CA LEU A 51 -16.71 30.13 -10.10
C LEU A 51 -15.65 30.85 -10.95
N ARG A 52 -15.88 30.95 -12.27
CA ARG A 52 -14.97 31.66 -13.17
C ARG A 52 -14.85 33.15 -12.82
N ALA A 53 -15.94 33.78 -12.40
CA ALA A 53 -15.93 35.19 -12.01
C ALA A 53 -15.05 35.45 -10.78
N VAL A 54 -15.20 34.66 -9.72
CA VAL A 54 -14.39 34.82 -8.48
C VAL A 54 -12.93 34.42 -8.68
N MET A 55 -12.67 33.38 -9.49
CA MET A 55 -11.30 32.99 -9.83
C MET A 55 -10.58 34.08 -10.63
N LYS A 56 -11.29 34.82 -11.51
CA LYS A 56 -10.71 35.91 -12.29
C LYS A 56 -10.27 37.09 -11.42
N THR A 57 -11.01 37.39 -10.35
CA THR A 57 -10.68 38.46 -9.40
C THR A 57 -9.78 38.01 -8.26
N ASN A 58 -9.49 36.72 -8.16
CA ASN A 58 -8.79 36.09 -7.05
C ASN A 58 -9.42 36.45 -5.70
N GLU A 59 -10.76 36.42 -5.63
CA GLU A 59 -11.50 36.80 -4.43
C GLU A 59 -11.18 35.83 -3.28
N ILE A 60 -10.76 36.32 -2.10
CA ILE A 60 -10.59 35.49 -0.91
C ILE A 60 -11.69 35.86 0.09
N SER A 61 -12.77 35.08 0.11
CA SER A 61 -13.95 35.33 0.94
C SER A 61 -14.66 34.03 1.33
N GLU A 62 -15.45 34.07 2.41
CA GLU A 62 -16.25 32.91 2.84
C GLU A 62 -17.27 32.48 1.77
N ARG A 63 -17.90 33.44 1.07
CA ARG A 63 -18.82 33.11 -0.04
C ARG A 63 -18.12 32.41 -1.21
N ALA A 64 -16.89 32.82 -1.53
CA ALA A 64 -16.10 32.16 -2.57
C ALA A 64 -15.70 30.74 -2.13
N PHE A 65 -15.37 30.55 -0.85
CA PHE A 65 -15.12 29.23 -0.26
C PHE A 65 -16.32 28.31 -0.47
N ASP A 66 -17.52 28.73 -0.06
CA ASP A 66 -18.75 27.95 -0.21
C ASP A 66 -19.05 27.62 -1.68
N LEU A 67 -18.95 28.61 -2.57
CA LEU A 67 -19.12 28.42 -4.02
C LEU A 67 -18.17 27.37 -4.61
N VAL A 68 -16.90 27.41 -4.20
CA VAL A 68 -15.92 26.44 -4.68
C VAL A 68 -16.26 25.04 -4.18
N GLY A 69 -16.69 24.90 -2.92
CA GLY A 69 -17.15 23.62 -2.38
C GLY A 69 -18.34 23.05 -3.17
N ASP A 70 -19.32 23.90 -3.46
CA ASP A 70 -20.47 23.61 -4.30
C ASP A 70 -20.07 23.17 -5.72
N SER A 71 -19.09 23.84 -6.32
CA SER A 71 -18.57 23.48 -7.65
C SER A 71 -17.83 22.14 -7.67
N ILE A 72 -17.13 21.82 -6.58
CA ILE A 72 -16.40 20.54 -6.41
C ILE A 72 -17.41 19.41 -6.24
N ASN A 73 -18.47 19.59 -5.44
CA ASN A 73 -19.53 18.59 -5.29
C ASN A 73 -20.18 18.25 -6.64
N MET A 74 -20.38 19.24 -7.52
CA MET A 74 -20.89 19.00 -8.88
C MET A 74 -19.88 18.30 -9.80
N HIS A 75 -18.60 18.62 -9.68
CA HIS A 75 -17.55 18.08 -10.54
C HIS A 75 -16.22 17.90 -9.79
N PRO A 76 -16.07 16.80 -9.04
CA PRO A 76 -14.89 16.56 -8.20
C PRO A 76 -13.58 16.45 -8.98
N ALA A 77 -13.63 16.21 -10.30
CA ALA A 77 -12.43 16.13 -11.13
C ALA A 77 -11.90 17.52 -11.59
N ASN A 78 -12.59 18.62 -11.28
CA ASN A 78 -12.16 19.97 -11.62
C ASN A 78 -10.96 20.42 -10.76
N TYR A 79 -9.74 20.11 -11.23
CA TYR A 79 -8.50 20.43 -10.51
C TYR A 79 -8.27 21.94 -10.29
N SER A 80 -8.82 22.82 -11.13
CA SER A 80 -8.73 24.27 -10.93
C SER A 80 -9.54 24.73 -9.72
N ALA A 81 -10.71 24.13 -9.50
CA ALA A 81 -11.52 24.39 -8.31
C ALA A 81 -10.78 23.95 -7.04
N TRP A 82 -10.17 22.76 -7.03
CA TRP A 82 -9.37 22.29 -5.90
C TRP A 82 -8.13 23.15 -5.61
N LEU A 83 -7.45 23.62 -6.66
CA LEU A 83 -6.32 24.53 -6.48
C LEU A 83 -6.74 25.82 -5.77
N TYR A 84 -7.83 26.43 -6.23
CA TYR A 84 -8.37 27.65 -5.65
C TYR A 84 -8.98 27.41 -4.26
N ARG A 85 -9.59 26.24 -4.02
CA ARG A 85 -10.05 25.80 -2.69
C ARG A 85 -8.93 25.81 -1.67
N MET A 86 -7.74 25.34 -2.05
CA MET A 86 -6.56 25.38 -1.18
C MET A 86 -6.12 26.81 -0.88
N GLU A 87 -6.15 27.71 -1.86
CA GLU A 87 -5.81 29.13 -1.65
C GLU A 87 -6.77 29.79 -0.66
N LEU A 88 -8.07 29.51 -0.81
CA LEU A 88 -9.11 29.98 0.11
C LEU A 88 -8.96 29.37 1.51
N PHE A 89 -8.72 28.06 1.61
CA PHE A 89 -8.45 27.36 2.88
C PHE A 89 -7.33 28.04 3.66
N LEU A 90 -6.20 28.34 2.99
CA LEU A 90 -5.06 29.00 3.62
C LEU A 90 -5.32 30.48 3.91
N GLY A 91 -5.92 31.21 2.95
CA GLY A 91 -6.16 32.66 3.04
C GLY A 91 -7.21 33.04 4.09
N LEU A 92 -8.18 32.17 4.34
CA LEU A 92 -9.22 32.35 5.36
C LEU A 92 -8.88 31.66 6.69
N ASN A 93 -7.74 30.96 6.76
CA ASN A 93 -7.32 30.19 7.93
C ASN A 93 -8.42 29.23 8.45
N LYS A 94 -8.95 28.42 7.53
CA LYS A 94 -10.03 27.47 7.83
C LYS A 94 -9.53 26.33 8.72
N ASP A 95 -10.43 25.76 9.51
CA ASP A 95 -10.10 24.61 10.34
C ASP A 95 -9.80 23.37 9.48
N ALA A 96 -8.71 22.69 9.81
CA ALA A 96 -8.26 21.54 9.03
C ALA A 96 -9.09 20.28 9.26
N ILE A 97 -9.66 20.09 10.46
CA ILE A 97 -10.51 18.94 10.76
C ILE A 97 -11.80 19.08 9.95
N ASP A 98 -12.43 20.25 9.98
CA ASP A 98 -13.64 20.52 9.21
C ASP A 98 -13.43 20.29 7.70
N GLU A 99 -12.31 20.77 7.14
CA GLU A 99 -12.00 20.58 5.72
C GLU A 99 -11.69 19.10 5.39
N LEU A 100 -10.94 18.40 6.23
CA LEU A 100 -10.65 16.98 6.03
C LEU A 100 -11.92 16.13 6.13
N ASP A 101 -12.83 16.44 7.05
CA ASP A 101 -14.13 15.76 7.18
C ASP A 101 -15.03 16.02 5.97
N TRP A 102 -15.05 17.26 5.47
CA TRP A 102 -15.74 17.58 4.22
C TRP A 102 -15.18 16.77 3.03
N ILE A 103 -13.86 16.65 2.91
CA ILE A 103 -13.23 15.81 1.86
C ILE A 103 -13.57 14.31 2.06
N SER A 104 -13.70 13.85 3.31
CA SER A 104 -14.10 12.46 3.58
C SER A 104 -15.49 12.14 3.02
N ASN A 105 -16.43 13.10 3.11
CA ASN A 105 -17.76 12.94 2.53
C ASN A 105 -17.71 12.83 1.00
N ILE A 106 -16.86 13.63 0.34
CA ILE A 106 -16.66 13.51 -1.13
C ILE A 106 -16.06 12.14 -1.49
N ALA A 107 -15.11 11.66 -0.68
CA ALA A 107 -14.44 10.38 -0.89
C ALA A 107 -15.40 9.18 -0.78
N ALA A 108 -16.46 9.28 0.01
CA ALA A 108 -17.48 8.22 0.14
C ALA A 108 -18.13 7.88 -1.22
N GLU A 109 -18.36 8.90 -2.05
CA GLU A 109 -18.96 8.74 -3.38
C GLU A 109 -17.91 8.69 -4.50
N ASN A 110 -16.74 9.32 -4.30
CA ASN A 110 -15.72 9.52 -5.33
C ASN A 110 -14.34 8.96 -4.97
N PRO A 111 -14.20 7.72 -4.45
CA PRO A 111 -12.94 7.23 -3.84
C PRO A 111 -11.77 7.07 -4.83
N LYS A 112 -12.02 7.18 -6.14
CA LYS A 112 -11.01 7.06 -7.24
C LYS A 112 -10.69 8.40 -7.91
N ASN A 113 -10.95 9.51 -7.22
CA ASN A 113 -10.68 10.86 -7.71
C ASN A 113 -9.28 11.33 -7.27
N TYR A 114 -8.40 11.70 -8.20
CA TYR A 114 -7.04 12.14 -7.86
C TYR A 114 -6.99 13.41 -7.01
N GLN A 115 -7.88 14.35 -7.29
CA GLN A 115 -7.84 15.69 -6.72
C GLN A 115 -8.14 15.68 -5.22
N LEU A 116 -9.09 14.87 -4.76
CA LEU A 116 -9.41 14.77 -3.33
C LEU A 116 -8.23 14.21 -2.53
N TRP A 117 -7.57 13.16 -3.03
CA TRP A 117 -6.44 12.54 -2.32
C TRP A 117 -5.24 13.49 -2.30
N HIS A 118 -5.03 14.22 -3.39
CA HIS A 118 -4.02 15.26 -3.44
C HIS A 118 -4.31 16.42 -2.48
N GLN A 119 -5.57 16.85 -2.39
CA GLN A 119 -5.97 17.93 -1.48
C GLN A 119 -5.75 17.55 -0.02
N ARG A 120 -6.15 16.35 0.41
CA ARG A 120 -5.84 15.86 1.78
C ARG A 120 -4.34 15.89 2.05
N GLN A 121 -3.54 15.37 1.11
CA GLN A 121 -2.08 15.39 1.22
C GLN A 121 -1.52 16.81 1.36
N ARG A 122 -2.03 17.78 0.59
CA ARG A 122 -1.61 19.18 0.69
C ARG A 122 -1.94 19.80 2.04
N ILE A 123 -3.13 19.55 2.58
CA ILE A 123 -3.52 20.02 3.91
C ILE A 123 -2.54 19.49 4.96
N ILE A 124 -2.30 18.18 4.99
CA ILE A 124 -1.34 17.56 5.93
C ILE A 124 0.07 18.15 5.76
N GLN A 125 0.54 18.35 4.53
CA GLN A 125 1.85 18.95 4.28
C GLN A 125 1.96 20.39 4.81
N GLU A 126 0.92 21.21 4.65
CA GLU A 126 0.94 22.58 5.15
C GLU A 126 0.91 22.62 6.68
N LEU A 127 0.08 21.80 7.32
CA LEU A 127 0.06 21.67 8.78
C LEU A 127 1.43 21.23 9.33
N TYR A 128 2.08 20.28 8.67
CA TYR A 128 3.42 19.81 9.05
C TYR A 128 4.47 20.93 8.90
N LYS A 129 4.44 21.67 7.79
CA LYS A 129 5.35 22.83 7.57
C LYS A 129 5.17 23.92 8.62
N ARG A 130 3.95 24.10 9.12
CA ARG A 130 3.61 25.08 10.16
C ARG A 130 3.92 24.60 11.58
N ASN A 131 4.39 23.36 11.75
CA ASN A 131 4.58 22.67 13.03
C ASN A 131 3.28 22.57 13.86
N GLU A 132 2.13 22.51 13.20
CA GLU A 132 0.83 22.31 13.86
C GLU A 132 0.58 20.82 14.14
N ILE A 133 1.27 19.95 13.41
CA ILE A 133 1.28 18.50 13.61
C ILE A 133 2.74 18.00 13.61
N GLU A 134 3.05 17.07 14.50
CA GLU A 134 4.38 16.49 14.65
C GLU A 134 4.38 14.98 14.39
N ASN A 135 5.57 14.44 14.15
CA ASN A 135 5.77 13.02 13.89
C ASN A 135 5.43 12.19 15.14
N PHE A 136 4.65 11.12 14.97
CA PHE A 136 4.45 10.11 16.00
C PHE A 136 5.76 9.30 16.06
N GLY A 137 6.64 9.64 17.01
CA GLY A 137 7.96 9.03 17.12
C GLY A 137 7.89 7.50 17.07
N SER A 138 8.91 6.87 16.48
CA SER A 138 9.00 5.40 16.39
C SER A 138 8.82 4.77 17.78
N LEU A 139 8.00 3.74 17.86
CA LEU A 139 7.93 2.94 19.08
C LEU A 139 9.28 2.25 19.25
N LYS A 140 9.89 2.34 20.44
CA LYS A 140 11.09 1.55 20.73
C LYS A 140 10.69 0.07 20.77
N ILE A 141 11.02 -0.65 19.69
CA ILE A 141 10.74 -2.07 19.54
C ILE A 141 12.06 -2.79 19.32
N ASP A 142 12.39 -3.67 20.27
CA ASP A 142 13.67 -4.38 20.30
C ASP A 142 13.65 -5.61 19.36
N SER A 143 12.46 -6.15 19.05
CA SER A 143 12.25 -7.21 18.06
C SER A 143 10.81 -7.26 17.52
N ILE A 144 10.58 -7.91 16.36
CA ILE A 144 9.21 -8.16 15.84
C ILE A 144 8.37 -8.98 16.83
N ALA A 145 8.99 -9.88 17.62
CA ALA A 145 8.30 -10.62 18.67
C ALA A 145 7.85 -9.71 19.83
N ASP A 146 8.65 -8.70 20.18
CA ASP A 146 8.26 -7.68 21.17
C ASP A 146 7.10 -6.82 20.68
N LEU A 147 7.00 -6.61 19.37
CA LEU A 147 5.90 -5.88 18.75
C LEU A 147 4.55 -6.57 19.04
N PHE A 148 4.49 -7.90 18.90
CA PHE A 148 3.28 -8.69 19.22
C PHE A 148 3.00 -8.77 20.73
N THR A 149 4.04 -8.88 21.55
CA THR A 149 3.90 -8.93 23.02
C THR A 149 3.41 -7.60 23.58
N LYS A 150 3.94 -6.46 23.09
CA LYS A 150 3.50 -5.11 23.45
C LYS A 150 2.10 -4.81 22.91
N ALA A 151 1.79 -5.25 21.69
CA ALA A 151 0.47 -5.11 21.06
C ALA A 151 -0.65 -5.87 21.80
N SER A 152 -0.39 -7.09 22.28
CA SER A 152 -1.38 -7.93 22.98
C SER A 152 -1.56 -7.56 24.47
N GLY A 153 -0.67 -6.74 25.05
CA GLY A 153 -0.75 -6.29 26.44
C GLY A 153 -0.51 -7.38 27.50
N SER A 154 0.02 -8.54 27.11
CA SER A 154 0.22 -9.67 28.03
C SER A 154 1.69 -9.80 28.44
N LYS A 155 1.98 -9.74 29.74
CA LYS A 155 3.35 -9.88 30.30
C LYS A 155 3.91 -11.30 30.24
N ASN A 156 3.09 -12.30 29.91
CA ASN A 156 3.47 -13.70 29.83
C ASN A 156 2.91 -14.29 28.54
N VAL A 157 3.66 -14.18 27.45
CA VAL A 157 3.48 -15.05 26.28
C VAL A 157 4.58 -16.10 26.38
N GLU A 158 4.23 -17.33 26.74
CA GLU A 158 5.16 -18.46 26.54
C GLU A 158 5.49 -18.49 25.05
N ILE A 159 6.75 -18.20 24.71
CA ILE A 159 7.27 -18.34 23.34
C ILE A 159 7.24 -19.85 23.03
N PRO A 160 6.36 -20.34 22.14
CA PRO A 160 6.26 -21.77 21.95
C PRO A 160 7.49 -22.24 21.19
N GLN A 161 8.15 -23.29 21.69
CA GLN A 161 9.37 -23.90 21.12
C GLN A 161 9.17 -24.57 19.73
N SER A 162 8.09 -24.24 19.03
CA SER A 162 7.85 -24.66 17.65
C SER A 162 7.56 -23.40 16.84
N ALA A 163 8.24 -23.23 15.71
CA ALA A 163 8.20 -22.07 14.82
C ALA A 163 6.83 -21.82 14.13
N GLY A 164 5.72 -22.18 14.77
CA GLY A 164 4.35 -22.03 14.27
C GLY A 164 3.38 -21.39 15.26
N LYS A 165 3.83 -20.79 16.36
CA LYS A 165 2.93 -20.17 17.35
C LYS A 165 3.42 -18.82 17.94
N LEU A 166 4.15 -18.02 17.17
CA LEU A 166 4.24 -16.56 17.39
C LEU A 166 2.98 -15.82 16.84
N PHE A 167 2.11 -16.55 16.15
CA PHE A 167 1.01 -16.04 15.31
C PHE A 167 -0.35 -16.65 15.69
N GLY A 168 -0.65 -16.77 16.98
CA GLY A 168 -1.93 -17.31 17.45
C GLY A 168 -3.13 -16.41 17.12
N GLU A 169 -4.33 -17.01 17.04
CA GLU A 169 -5.65 -16.49 16.67
C GLU A 169 -6.18 -15.27 17.47
N GLN A 170 -5.33 -14.49 18.11
CA GLN A 170 -5.77 -13.26 18.77
C GLN A 170 -5.98 -12.18 17.71
N SER A 171 -7.24 -11.78 17.52
CA SER A 171 -7.61 -10.60 16.74
C SER A 171 -6.82 -9.41 17.26
N PHE A 172 -5.88 -8.90 16.47
CA PHE A 172 -5.19 -7.67 16.78
C PHE A 172 -6.19 -6.51 16.67
N ASP A 173 -6.63 -5.99 17.81
CA ASP A 173 -7.47 -4.81 17.85
C ASP A 173 -6.60 -3.57 17.63
N ILE A 174 -6.58 -3.13 16.38
CA ILE A 174 -5.93 -1.89 15.93
C ILE A 174 -6.38 -0.68 16.78
N GLY A 175 -7.66 -0.61 17.12
CA GLY A 175 -8.21 0.46 17.97
C GLY A 175 -7.65 0.39 19.40
N GLN A 176 -7.40 -0.81 19.92
CA GLN A 176 -6.78 -0.99 21.22
C GLN A 176 -5.28 -0.61 21.23
N PHE A 177 -4.55 -0.87 20.15
CA PHE A 177 -3.15 -0.42 20.02
C PHE A 177 -3.04 1.11 20.08
N PHE A 178 -3.99 1.81 19.47
CA PHE A 178 -4.00 3.28 19.48
C PHE A 178 -4.55 3.89 20.76
N SER A 179 -5.58 3.30 21.36
CA SER A 179 -6.08 3.80 22.66
C SER A 179 -5.05 3.67 23.80
N LYS A 180 -4.07 2.76 23.68
CA LYS A 180 -2.96 2.60 24.64
C LYS A 180 -1.75 3.47 24.34
N ASN A 181 -1.59 3.96 23.10
CA ASN A 181 -0.51 4.85 22.71
C ASN A 181 -1.12 6.20 22.36
N GLU A 182 -1.17 7.13 23.33
CA GLU A 182 -1.78 8.47 23.15
C GLU A 182 -1.36 9.10 21.82
N PHE A 183 -2.25 9.12 20.83
CA PHE A 183 -2.15 10.07 19.75
C PHE A 183 -2.35 11.44 20.37
N LYS A 184 -1.25 12.16 20.59
CA LYS A 184 -1.32 13.55 21.02
C LYS A 184 -1.98 14.47 19.97
N ASN A 185 -2.31 13.94 18.79
CA ASN A 185 -2.82 14.70 17.66
C ASN A 185 -4.05 14.04 17.00
N LYS A 186 -5.20 14.72 17.08
CA LYS A 186 -6.49 14.28 16.53
C LYS A 186 -6.49 14.12 15.00
N ILE A 187 -5.65 14.87 14.29
CA ILE A 187 -5.57 14.80 12.82
C ILE A 187 -4.95 13.47 12.40
N ILE A 188 -3.89 13.02 13.09
CA ILE A 188 -3.26 11.72 12.79
C ILE A 188 -4.26 10.58 13.00
N GLU A 189 -5.00 10.62 14.12
CA GLU A 189 -6.04 9.64 14.42
C GLU A 189 -7.14 9.64 13.33
N SER A 190 -7.63 10.82 12.94
CA SER A 190 -8.63 10.96 11.88
C SER A 190 -8.14 10.38 10.54
N GLU A 191 -6.90 10.69 10.13
CA GLU A 191 -6.35 10.19 8.87
C GLU A 191 -6.18 8.67 8.87
N VAL A 192 -5.74 8.08 9.99
CA VAL A 192 -5.62 6.61 10.11
C VAL A 192 -6.98 5.95 10.05
N ASN A 193 -7.98 6.48 10.75
CA ASN A 193 -9.35 5.96 10.74
C ASN A 193 -9.97 6.06 9.34
N PHE A 194 -9.89 7.22 8.71
CA PHE A 194 -10.33 7.44 7.33
C PHE A 194 -9.68 6.42 6.37
N LEU A 195 -8.36 6.24 6.44
CA LEU A 195 -7.65 5.28 5.60
C LEU A 195 -8.05 3.83 5.86
N ASN A 196 -8.34 3.48 7.12
CA ASN A 196 -8.82 2.14 7.47
C ASN A 196 -10.18 1.89 6.80
N GLU A 197 -11.11 2.82 6.93
CA GLU A 197 -12.44 2.74 6.32
C GLU A 197 -12.37 2.67 4.79
N GLN A 198 -11.55 3.51 4.16
CA GLN A 198 -11.41 3.50 2.69
C GLN A 198 -10.83 2.18 2.16
N ILE A 199 -9.89 1.57 2.89
CA ILE A 199 -9.34 0.26 2.54
C ILE A 199 -10.33 -0.87 2.87
N ASP A 200 -11.18 -0.73 3.87
CA ASP A 200 -12.24 -1.70 4.15
C ASP A 200 -13.34 -1.67 3.07
N LEU A 201 -13.64 -0.50 2.52
CA LEU A 201 -14.58 -0.33 1.41
C LEU A 201 -14.03 -0.87 0.08
N ASP A 202 -12.77 -0.55 -0.26
CA ASP A 202 -12.06 -1.10 -1.42
C ASP A 202 -10.62 -1.44 -1.03
N SER A 203 -10.39 -2.72 -0.72
CA SER A 203 -9.11 -3.25 -0.23
C SER A 203 -7.95 -3.12 -1.22
N LYS A 204 -8.24 -2.70 -2.46
CA LYS A 204 -7.26 -2.49 -3.52
C LYS A 204 -7.31 -1.07 -4.09
N ASN A 205 -7.96 -0.12 -3.41
CA ASN A 205 -7.94 1.28 -3.81
C ASN A 205 -6.50 1.81 -3.83
N PHE A 206 -5.99 2.05 -5.04
CA PHE A 206 -4.61 2.49 -5.25
C PHE A 206 -4.32 3.85 -4.59
N HIS A 207 -5.29 4.77 -4.63
CA HIS A 207 -5.12 6.10 -4.04
C HIS A 207 -5.05 6.02 -2.52
N ALA A 208 -5.92 5.22 -1.89
CA ALA A 208 -5.91 5.01 -0.45
C ALA A 208 -4.58 4.41 0.02
N TRP A 209 -4.07 3.37 -0.65
CA TRP A 209 -2.77 2.79 -0.32
C TRP A 209 -1.60 3.75 -0.55
N SER A 210 -1.62 4.52 -1.64
CA SER A 210 -0.59 5.53 -1.92
C SER A 210 -0.59 6.64 -0.87
N TYR A 211 -1.77 7.14 -0.51
CA TYR A 211 -1.93 8.16 0.53
C TYR A 211 -1.53 7.63 1.91
N ARG A 212 -1.86 6.37 2.21
CA ARG A 212 -1.44 5.69 3.43
C ARG A 212 0.08 5.61 3.57
N GLN A 213 0.82 5.32 2.50
CA GLN A 213 2.28 5.37 2.55
C GLN A 213 2.82 6.78 2.86
N PHE A 214 2.16 7.83 2.36
CA PHE A 214 2.48 9.21 2.72
C PHE A 214 2.23 9.47 4.20
N VAL A 215 1.05 9.11 4.73
CA VAL A 215 0.69 9.27 6.16
C VAL A 215 1.68 8.51 7.06
N VAL A 216 1.98 7.25 6.76
CA VAL A 216 2.93 6.42 7.52
C VAL A 216 4.33 7.03 7.51
N LYS A 217 4.82 7.54 6.38
CA LYS A 217 6.14 8.21 6.30
C LYS A 217 6.17 9.51 7.09
N THR A 218 5.15 10.34 6.92
CA THR A 218 5.06 11.67 7.54
C THR A 218 4.99 11.57 9.06
N PHE A 219 4.27 10.57 9.56
CA PHE A 219 4.02 10.39 11.00
C PHE A 219 4.75 9.19 11.61
N GLY A 220 5.70 8.55 10.92
CA GLY A 220 6.53 7.51 11.54
C GLY A 220 5.78 6.26 12.04
N LEU A 221 4.61 5.94 11.48
CA LEU A 221 3.68 4.91 11.98
C LEU A 221 4.06 3.47 11.60
N TYR A 222 5.35 3.15 11.48
CA TYR A 222 5.81 1.91 10.84
C TYR A 222 5.45 0.65 11.63
N GLU A 223 5.47 0.70 12.95
CA GLU A 223 5.17 -0.45 13.81
C GLU A 223 3.69 -0.82 13.76
N TYR A 224 2.82 0.20 13.76
CA TYR A 224 1.41 0.03 13.49
C TYR A 224 1.17 -0.54 12.10
N GLU A 225 1.82 0.06 11.09
CA GLU A 225 1.56 -0.28 9.70
C GLU A 225 2.02 -1.71 9.37
N PHE A 226 3.09 -2.19 10.03
CA PHE A 226 3.50 -3.59 9.94
C PHE A 226 2.37 -4.54 10.36
N LEU A 227 1.72 -4.26 11.49
CA LEU A 227 0.59 -5.06 11.98
C LEU A 227 -0.63 -4.93 11.07
N TYR A 228 -0.93 -3.73 10.60
CA TYR A 228 -2.04 -3.47 9.70
C TYR A 228 -1.89 -4.23 8.38
N ALA A 229 -0.72 -4.15 7.73
CA ALA A 229 -0.45 -4.84 6.48
C ALA A 229 -0.59 -6.36 6.65
N LYS A 230 -0.09 -6.91 7.77
CA LYS A 230 -0.30 -8.33 8.11
C LYS A 230 -1.76 -8.67 8.29
N LEU A 231 -2.53 -7.88 9.04
CA LEU A 231 -3.97 -8.09 9.20
C LEU A 231 -4.68 -8.15 7.84
N LYS A 232 -4.35 -7.23 6.92
CA LYS A 232 -4.94 -7.22 5.57
C LYS A 232 -4.55 -8.44 4.74
N ILE A 233 -3.35 -8.97 4.92
CA ILE A 233 -2.94 -10.24 4.31
C ILE A 233 -3.71 -11.43 4.91
N GLU A 234 -3.96 -11.45 6.22
CA GLU A 234 -4.76 -12.52 6.84
C GLU A 234 -6.23 -12.48 6.39
N GLN A 235 -6.80 -11.28 6.22
CA GLN A 235 -8.16 -11.09 5.71
C GLN A 235 -8.30 -11.51 4.24
N ASP A 236 -7.31 -11.17 3.39
CA ASP A 236 -7.22 -11.66 2.01
C ASP A 236 -5.76 -11.92 1.63
N ILE A 237 -5.38 -13.20 1.63
CA ILE A 237 -4.01 -13.64 1.29
C ILE A 237 -3.61 -13.21 -0.14
N ARG A 238 -4.59 -12.98 -1.04
CA ARG A 238 -4.36 -12.53 -2.42
C ARG A 238 -4.32 -11.01 -2.56
N ASN A 239 -4.46 -10.23 -1.49
CA ASN A 239 -4.37 -8.79 -1.55
C ASN A 239 -2.91 -8.32 -1.78
N ASN A 240 -2.54 -8.17 -3.05
CA ASN A 240 -1.20 -7.72 -3.42
C ASN A 240 -0.86 -6.32 -2.88
N SER A 241 -1.84 -5.44 -2.69
CA SER A 241 -1.61 -4.12 -2.09
C SER A 241 -1.13 -4.23 -0.65
N ALA A 242 -1.69 -5.17 0.13
CA ALA A 242 -1.24 -5.44 1.50
C ALA A 242 0.16 -6.06 1.55
N TRP A 243 0.49 -6.99 0.65
CA TRP A 243 1.85 -7.52 0.51
C TRP A 243 2.86 -6.44 0.11
N ASN A 244 2.47 -5.55 -0.81
CA ASN A 244 3.28 -4.39 -1.19
C ASN A 244 3.47 -3.42 -0.01
N GLN A 245 2.43 -3.22 0.81
CA GLN A 245 2.52 -2.38 2.00
C GLN A 245 3.48 -2.97 3.04
N LEU A 246 3.41 -4.28 3.28
CA LEU A 246 4.35 -4.95 4.18
C LEU A 246 5.80 -4.79 3.68
N TYR A 247 6.02 -4.96 2.38
CA TYR A 247 7.33 -4.74 1.74
C TYR A 247 7.82 -3.29 1.91
N PHE A 248 6.94 -2.33 1.71
CA PHE A 248 7.21 -0.90 1.94
C PHE A 248 7.65 -0.62 3.37
N VAL A 249 6.92 -1.12 4.37
CA VAL A 249 7.21 -0.91 5.80
C VAL A 249 8.57 -1.51 6.16
N LEU A 250 8.83 -2.75 5.72
CA LEU A 250 10.08 -3.45 5.99
C LEU A 250 11.29 -2.68 5.44
N ASN A 251 11.24 -2.24 4.18
CA ASN A 251 12.38 -1.52 3.58
C ASN A 251 12.54 -0.10 4.09
N SER A 252 11.44 0.55 4.50
CA SER A 252 11.48 1.94 4.99
C SER A 252 11.98 2.04 6.43
N HIS A 253 11.82 0.97 7.22
CA HIS A 253 12.09 0.98 8.65
C HIS A 253 12.89 -0.23 9.14
N PHE A 254 12.32 -1.44 9.11
CA PHE A 254 12.88 -2.61 9.80
C PHE A 254 14.15 -3.21 9.18
N LEU A 255 14.35 -3.04 7.87
CA LEU A 255 15.48 -3.59 7.11
C LEU A 255 16.37 -2.50 6.51
N LYS A 256 16.10 -1.24 6.85
CA LYS A 256 16.88 -0.10 6.40
C LYS A 256 18.29 -0.19 6.99
N GLU A 257 19.30 -0.09 6.15
CA GLU A 257 20.69 -0.06 6.63
C GLU A 257 20.93 1.25 7.38
N GLU A 258 21.29 1.14 8.66
CA GLU A 258 21.77 2.29 9.41
C GLU A 258 23.16 2.68 8.92
N VAL A 259 23.42 3.99 8.79
CA VAL A 259 24.78 4.49 8.60
C VAL A 259 25.52 4.22 9.92
N PRO A 260 26.59 3.42 9.95
CA PRO A 260 27.33 3.17 11.17
C PRO A 260 27.78 4.51 11.77
N THR A 261 27.31 4.83 12.97
CA THR A 261 27.88 5.96 13.70
C THR A 261 29.30 5.58 14.13
N PRO A 262 30.26 6.53 14.16
CA PRO A 262 31.65 6.23 14.53
C PRO A 262 31.80 5.52 15.89
N ASP A 263 30.79 5.64 16.77
CA ASP A 263 30.75 5.04 18.11
C ASP A 263 30.12 3.64 18.15
N GLN A 264 29.52 3.14 17.07
CA GLN A 264 29.07 1.75 16.97
C GLN A 264 30.29 0.84 16.79
N GLY A 265 30.84 0.34 17.90
CA GLY A 265 31.89 -0.68 17.88
C GLY A 265 31.46 -1.94 17.12
N LEU A 266 32.43 -2.80 16.77
CA LEU A 266 32.22 -4.06 16.01
C LEU A 266 31.08 -4.93 16.56
N THR A 267 30.86 -4.93 17.88
CA THR A 267 29.80 -5.69 18.55
C THR A 267 28.38 -5.19 18.23
N GLY A 268 28.20 -3.89 17.98
CA GLY A 268 26.90 -3.32 17.60
C GLY A 268 26.51 -3.66 16.16
N ILE A 269 27.49 -3.72 15.27
CA ILE A 269 27.30 -4.13 13.86
C ILE A 269 26.87 -5.60 13.79
N ASP A 270 27.52 -6.48 14.55
CA ASP A 270 27.16 -7.90 14.60
C ASP A 270 25.73 -8.12 15.16
N GLN A 271 25.32 -7.35 16.18
CA GLN A 271 23.96 -7.43 16.74
C GLN A 271 22.88 -6.96 15.75
N ALA A 272 23.10 -5.85 15.05
CA ALA A 272 22.17 -5.35 14.04
C ALA A 272 22.01 -6.36 12.88
N LYS A 273 23.12 -6.99 12.47
CA LYS A 273 23.12 -8.04 11.44
C LYS A 273 22.33 -9.27 11.89
N VAL A 274 22.55 -9.74 13.12
CA VAL A 274 21.82 -10.88 13.70
C VAL A 274 20.31 -10.59 13.82
N SER A 275 19.94 -9.37 14.20
CA SER A 275 18.53 -8.93 14.26
C SER A 275 17.86 -8.97 12.88
N LYS A 276 18.53 -8.45 11.84
CA LYS A 276 18.04 -8.46 10.46
C LYS A 276 17.82 -9.88 9.93
N GLU A 277 18.78 -10.79 10.14
CA GLU A 277 18.66 -12.18 9.70
C GLU A 277 17.48 -12.89 10.38
N SER A 278 17.27 -12.66 11.68
CA SER A 278 16.13 -13.19 12.43
C SER A 278 14.79 -12.73 11.83
N ILE A 279 14.67 -11.43 11.55
CA ILE A 279 13.47 -10.86 10.91
C ILE A 279 13.20 -11.53 9.56
N LEU A 280 14.22 -11.73 8.74
CA LEU A 280 14.08 -12.37 7.43
C LEU A 280 13.62 -13.83 7.56
N LYS A 281 14.15 -14.59 8.52
CA LYS A 281 13.72 -15.98 8.76
C LYS A 281 12.27 -16.09 9.23
N ASP A 282 11.81 -15.15 10.05
CA ASP A 282 10.40 -15.09 10.45
C ASP A 282 9.49 -14.78 9.25
N LEU A 283 9.92 -13.85 8.38
CA LEU A 283 9.19 -13.50 7.16
C LEU A 283 9.19 -14.63 6.11
N ILE A 284 10.26 -15.43 6.04
CA ILE A 284 10.29 -16.67 5.25
C ILE A 284 9.21 -17.60 5.77
N THR A 285 9.21 -17.88 7.06
CA THR A 285 8.26 -18.82 7.70
C THR A 285 6.82 -18.37 7.47
N PHE A 286 6.53 -17.07 7.68
CA PHE A 286 5.24 -16.47 7.38
C PHE A 286 4.83 -16.65 5.91
N SER A 287 5.72 -16.36 4.98
CA SER A 287 5.43 -16.45 3.54
C SER A 287 5.21 -17.89 3.09
N VAL A 288 6.01 -18.82 3.62
CA VAL A 288 5.91 -20.27 3.37
C VAL A 288 4.57 -20.82 3.88
N GLU A 289 4.10 -20.37 5.04
CA GLU A 289 2.76 -20.70 5.54
C GLU A 289 1.66 -20.26 4.55
N LYS A 290 1.73 -19.01 4.05
CA LYS A 290 0.73 -18.49 3.08
C LYS A 290 0.82 -19.18 1.72
N ILE A 291 2.03 -19.57 1.28
CA ILE A 291 2.25 -20.42 0.11
C ILE A 291 1.61 -21.78 0.32
N HIS A 292 1.80 -22.42 1.47
CA HIS A 292 1.19 -23.71 1.77
C HIS A 292 -0.34 -23.63 1.76
N MET A 293 -0.91 -22.54 2.28
CA MET A 293 -2.37 -22.30 2.22
C MET A 293 -2.86 -22.07 0.78
N THR A 294 -2.11 -21.33 -0.04
CA THR A 294 -2.51 -20.96 -1.40
C THR A 294 -1.35 -21.06 -2.40
N PRO A 295 -0.96 -22.28 -2.84
CA PRO A 295 0.26 -22.46 -3.64
C PRO A 295 0.27 -21.70 -4.97
N SER A 296 -0.91 -21.48 -5.55
CA SER A 296 -1.12 -20.75 -6.80
C SER A 296 -1.36 -19.24 -6.63
N ASN A 297 -1.15 -18.68 -5.44
CA ASN A 297 -1.19 -17.25 -5.20
C ASN A 297 0.19 -16.64 -5.42
N GLU A 298 0.33 -15.71 -6.37
CA GLU A 298 1.61 -15.10 -6.75
C GLU A 298 2.23 -14.23 -5.66
N SER A 299 1.39 -13.51 -4.90
CA SER A 299 1.83 -12.46 -3.97
C SER A 299 2.87 -12.92 -2.94
N PRO A 300 2.67 -14.00 -2.16
CA PRO A 300 3.67 -14.43 -1.17
C PRO A 300 4.97 -14.92 -1.83
N TRP A 301 4.91 -15.51 -3.03
CA TRP A 301 6.11 -15.93 -3.77
C TRP A 301 6.95 -14.73 -4.19
N VAL A 302 6.31 -13.71 -4.77
CA VAL A 302 6.99 -12.50 -5.24
C VAL A 302 7.54 -11.70 -4.06
N PHE A 303 6.75 -11.56 -2.99
CA PHE A 303 7.12 -10.86 -1.76
C PHE A 303 8.42 -11.42 -1.16
N VAL A 304 8.43 -12.70 -0.78
CA VAL A 304 9.57 -13.28 -0.06
C VAL A 304 10.82 -13.31 -0.93
N GLN A 305 10.68 -13.66 -2.20
CA GLN A 305 11.83 -13.68 -3.11
C GLN A 305 12.36 -12.26 -3.36
N GLY A 306 11.48 -11.26 -3.47
CA GLY A 306 11.86 -9.86 -3.64
C GLY A 306 12.61 -9.29 -2.45
N LEU A 307 12.15 -9.61 -1.24
CA LEU A 307 12.78 -9.18 0.00
C LEU A 307 14.18 -9.76 0.16
N LEU A 308 14.30 -11.08 0.00
CA LEU A 308 15.57 -11.77 0.20
C LEU A 308 16.61 -11.41 -0.86
N ARG A 309 16.20 -11.14 -2.12
CA ARG A 309 17.13 -10.66 -3.16
C ARG A 309 17.88 -9.39 -2.78
N ILE A 310 17.31 -8.56 -1.91
CA ILE A 310 17.92 -7.30 -1.48
C ILE A 310 18.62 -7.48 -0.13
N HIS A 311 17.95 -8.12 0.84
CA HIS A 311 18.37 -8.07 2.24
C HIS A 311 19.08 -9.33 2.75
N GLY A 312 18.95 -10.47 2.06
CA GLY A 312 19.63 -11.73 2.43
C GLY A 312 19.59 -12.74 1.28
N PRO A 313 20.34 -12.52 0.18
CA PRO A 313 20.29 -13.39 -1.00
C PRO A 313 20.69 -14.84 -0.71
N GLU A 314 21.53 -15.07 0.29
CA GLU A 314 21.91 -16.39 0.79
C GLU A 314 20.70 -17.19 1.28
N LEU A 315 19.76 -16.53 1.97
CA LEU A 315 18.58 -17.15 2.58
C LEU A 315 17.55 -17.64 1.55
N LEU A 316 17.61 -17.16 0.29
CA LEU A 316 16.78 -17.67 -0.81
C LEU A 316 17.00 -19.16 -1.03
N TYR A 317 18.27 -19.59 -0.94
CA TYR A 317 18.71 -20.90 -1.40
C TYR A 317 19.15 -21.81 -0.24
N THR A 318 19.22 -21.26 0.97
CA THR A 318 19.29 -22.04 2.21
C THR A 318 17.90 -22.20 2.81
N ASP A 319 17.38 -21.19 3.50
CA ASP A 319 16.23 -21.27 4.39
C ASP A 319 14.93 -21.39 3.61
N LEU A 320 14.68 -20.48 2.67
CA LEU A 320 13.45 -20.51 1.86
C LEU A 320 13.34 -21.80 1.05
N TYR A 321 14.43 -22.20 0.37
CA TYR A 321 14.46 -23.47 -0.36
C TYR A 321 14.19 -24.66 0.57
N THR A 322 14.87 -24.72 1.72
CA THR A 322 14.71 -25.85 2.66
C THR A 322 13.26 -25.99 3.09
N GLN A 323 12.61 -24.89 3.47
CA GLN A 323 11.20 -24.92 3.87
C GLN A 323 10.26 -25.29 2.71
N ILE A 324 10.45 -24.72 1.51
CA ILE A 324 9.64 -25.09 0.32
C ILE A 324 9.84 -26.57 -0.05
N ASN A 325 11.07 -27.08 0.02
CA ASN A 325 11.36 -28.48 -0.27
C ASN A 325 10.69 -29.39 0.78
N GLN A 326 10.76 -29.05 2.07
CA GLN A 326 10.05 -29.77 3.13
C GLN A 326 8.55 -29.79 2.89
N LEU A 327 7.94 -28.65 2.51
CA LEU A 327 6.52 -28.61 2.15
C LEU A 327 6.20 -29.57 1.01
N SER A 328 7.04 -29.64 -0.03
CA SER A 328 6.81 -30.53 -1.18
C SER A 328 6.82 -32.03 -0.83
N LEU A 329 7.41 -32.40 0.31
CA LEU A 329 7.49 -33.77 0.79
C LEU A 329 6.31 -34.16 1.70
N LEU A 330 5.50 -33.19 2.12
CA LEU A 330 4.33 -33.47 2.95
C LEU A 330 3.26 -34.19 2.12
N LYS A 331 2.59 -35.16 2.76
CA LYS A 331 1.55 -35.98 2.11
C LYS A 331 0.14 -35.39 2.22
N ASP A 332 0.02 -34.14 2.62
CA ASP A 332 -1.27 -33.46 2.71
C ASP A 332 -1.76 -32.96 1.33
N LYS A 333 -3.06 -32.68 1.24
CA LYS A 333 -3.71 -32.26 0.00
C LYS A 333 -3.19 -30.92 -0.53
N LYS A 334 -2.73 -30.00 0.33
CA LYS A 334 -2.23 -28.69 -0.10
C LYS A 334 -0.86 -28.80 -0.74
N SER A 335 -0.01 -29.65 -0.17
CA SER A 335 1.33 -29.95 -0.67
C SER A 335 1.31 -30.66 -2.02
N THR A 336 0.27 -31.45 -2.32
CA THR A 336 0.10 -32.00 -3.69
C THR A 336 -0.27 -30.94 -4.73
N TYR A 337 -0.88 -29.81 -4.34
CA TYR A 337 -1.12 -28.68 -5.24
C TYR A 337 0.13 -27.84 -5.49
N LEU A 338 1.16 -27.92 -4.64
CA LEU A 338 2.42 -27.21 -4.85
C LEU A 338 3.07 -27.60 -6.19
N ALA A 339 3.06 -28.90 -6.52
CA ALA A 339 3.57 -29.41 -7.79
C ALA A 339 2.73 -28.99 -9.02
N GLN A 340 1.54 -28.43 -8.81
CA GLN A 340 0.70 -27.86 -9.88
C GLN A 340 0.84 -26.33 -9.97
N SER A 341 1.51 -25.71 -9.00
CA SER A 341 1.76 -24.27 -9.03
C SER A 341 2.89 -23.95 -9.99
N ARG A 342 2.62 -23.05 -10.94
CA ARG A 342 3.66 -22.48 -11.80
C ARG A 342 4.74 -21.75 -10.98
N PHE A 343 4.37 -21.14 -9.85
CA PHE A 343 5.30 -20.35 -9.02
C PHE A 343 6.32 -21.24 -8.31
N TYR A 344 5.90 -22.44 -7.89
CA TYR A 344 6.81 -23.45 -7.37
C TYR A 344 7.85 -23.83 -8.41
N TRP A 345 7.42 -24.21 -9.63
CA TRP A 345 8.37 -24.61 -10.67
C TRP A 345 9.27 -23.46 -11.15
N GLU A 346 8.77 -22.22 -11.14
CA GLU A 346 9.61 -21.05 -11.41
C GLU A 346 10.70 -20.86 -10.35
N PHE A 347 10.34 -21.00 -9.07
CA PHE A 347 11.30 -20.96 -7.97
C PHE A 347 12.34 -22.10 -8.07
N MET A 348 11.88 -23.33 -8.32
CA MET A 348 12.75 -24.50 -8.45
C MET A 348 13.71 -24.37 -9.65
N ALA A 349 13.24 -23.86 -10.79
CA ALA A 349 14.09 -23.63 -11.96
C ALA A 349 15.24 -22.66 -11.64
N LYS A 350 14.93 -21.55 -10.96
CA LYS A 350 15.95 -20.57 -10.52
C LYS A 350 16.93 -21.19 -9.53
N TYR A 351 16.45 -21.97 -8.56
CA TYR A 351 17.30 -22.69 -7.61
C TYR A 351 18.24 -23.69 -8.31
N TYR A 352 17.72 -24.51 -9.24
CA TYR A 352 18.52 -25.50 -9.96
C TYR A 352 19.62 -24.85 -10.80
N ILE A 353 19.32 -23.74 -11.47
CA ILE A 353 20.33 -22.95 -12.18
C ILE A 353 21.39 -22.43 -11.21
N GLN A 354 21.00 -21.86 -10.09
CA GLN A 354 21.96 -21.32 -9.14
C GLN A 354 22.86 -22.42 -8.53
N LYS A 355 22.30 -23.60 -8.22
CA LYS A 355 23.08 -24.76 -7.75
C LYS A 355 24.05 -25.27 -8.80
N ARG A 356 23.60 -25.39 -10.04
CA ARG A 356 24.46 -25.73 -11.18
C ARG A 356 25.63 -24.74 -11.30
N ASP A 357 25.34 -23.44 -11.26
CA ASP A 357 26.35 -22.39 -11.43
C ASP A 357 27.35 -22.36 -10.27
N PHE A 358 26.92 -22.74 -9.05
CA PHE A 358 27.80 -22.86 -7.89
C PHE A 358 28.79 -24.03 -7.99
N ILE A 359 28.39 -25.16 -8.59
CA ILE A 359 29.23 -26.37 -8.71
C ILE A 359 30.34 -26.18 -9.76
N GLY A 360 30.11 -25.37 -10.80
CA GLY A 360 31.02 -25.19 -11.93
C GLY A 360 30.79 -26.23 -13.04
N SER A 361 31.39 -26.01 -14.23
CA SER A 361 31.06 -26.70 -15.49
C SER A 361 31.42 -28.18 -15.56
N ASP A 362 32.15 -28.71 -14.58
CA ASP A 362 32.82 -30.00 -14.71
C ASP A 362 32.21 -31.03 -13.76
N GLY A 363 31.44 -31.99 -14.30
CA GLY A 363 31.02 -33.17 -13.57
C GLY A 363 29.60 -33.66 -13.83
N VAL A 364 29.31 -34.86 -13.31
CA VAL A 364 27.99 -35.50 -13.37
C VAL A 364 26.94 -34.64 -12.66
N GLU A 365 27.32 -33.98 -11.57
CA GLU A 365 26.42 -33.16 -10.76
C GLU A 365 25.93 -31.91 -11.51
N TYR A 366 26.81 -31.24 -12.29
CA TYR A 366 26.43 -30.13 -13.16
C TYR A 366 25.34 -30.56 -14.16
N SER A 367 25.55 -31.69 -14.83
CA SER A 367 24.61 -32.24 -15.82
C SER A 367 23.26 -32.61 -15.19
N GLU A 368 23.27 -33.11 -13.95
CA GLU A 368 22.05 -33.43 -13.20
C GLU A 368 21.24 -32.16 -12.89
N TRP A 369 21.87 -31.12 -12.35
CA TRP A 369 21.17 -29.85 -12.05
C TRP A 369 20.70 -29.13 -13.31
N ASN A 370 21.47 -29.19 -14.40
CA ASN A 370 21.05 -28.66 -15.70
C ASN A 370 19.82 -29.40 -16.24
N SER A 371 19.77 -30.72 -16.09
CA SER A 371 18.61 -31.54 -16.47
C SER A 371 17.38 -31.25 -15.61
N LYS A 372 17.56 -31.04 -14.29
CA LYS A 372 16.48 -30.62 -13.38
C LYS A 372 15.92 -29.25 -13.75
N ALA A 373 16.78 -28.28 -14.07
CA ALA A 373 16.38 -26.95 -14.52
C ALA A 373 15.57 -27.02 -15.83
N LYS A 374 16.04 -27.77 -16.83
CA LYS A 374 15.31 -27.99 -18.08
C LYS A 374 13.93 -28.63 -17.81
N SER A 375 13.88 -29.67 -16.98
CA SER A 375 12.62 -30.34 -16.61
C SER A 375 11.63 -29.38 -15.95
N ALA A 376 12.11 -28.46 -15.10
CA ALA A 376 11.26 -27.44 -14.50
C ALA A 376 10.67 -26.47 -15.56
N TYR A 377 11.47 -26.01 -16.53
CA TYR A 377 10.96 -25.18 -17.64
C TYR A 377 9.99 -25.92 -18.57
N ASP A 378 10.25 -27.20 -18.85
CA ASP A 378 9.35 -28.05 -19.64
C ASP A 378 7.99 -28.19 -18.92
N LYS A 379 7.98 -28.33 -17.58
CA LYS A 379 6.76 -28.32 -16.77
C LYS A 379 6.04 -26.97 -16.82
N LEU A 380 6.77 -25.87 -16.68
CA LEU A 380 6.22 -24.51 -16.76
C LEU A 380 5.52 -24.25 -18.10
N SER A 381 6.08 -24.74 -19.20
CA SER A 381 5.49 -24.63 -20.54
C SER A 381 4.11 -25.28 -20.64
N ASN A 382 3.84 -26.32 -19.84
CA ASN A 382 2.54 -26.97 -19.77
C ASN A 382 1.60 -26.31 -18.75
N LEU A 383 2.12 -25.90 -17.60
CA LEU A 383 1.34 -25.26 -16.52
C LEU A 383 0.96 -23.81 -16.82
N ASP A 384 1.68 -23.15 -17.72
CA ASP A 384 1.53 -21.73 -18.03
C ASP A 384 1.70 -21.47 -19.54
N PRO A 385 0.73 -21.96 -20.35
CA PRO A 385 0.84 -21.95 -21.82
C PRO A 385 0.92 -20.55 -22.40
N VAL A 386 0.35 -19.53 -21.72
CA VAL A 386 0.43 -18.12 -22.13
C VAL A 386 1.89 -17.64 -22.19
N ARG A 387 2.76 -18.13 -21.29
CA ARG A 387 4.19 -17.79 -21.24
C ARG A 387 5.09 -18.90 -21.81
N LYS A 388 4.55 -19.86 -22.60
CA LYS A 388 5.32 -20.95 -23.20
C LYS A 388 6.55 -20.48 -23.98
N ASN A 389 6.42 -19.44 -24.80
CA ASN A 389 7.55 -18.89 -25.57
C ASN A 389 8.62 -18.29 -24.66
N TYR A 390 8.24 -17.70 -23.54
CA TYR A 390 9.18 -17.20 -22.52
C TYR A 390 9.93 -18.35 -21.84
N TRP A 391 9.25 -19.45 -21.51
CA TRP A 391 9.91 -20.63 -20.94
C TRP A 391 10.87 -21.30 -21.92
N ASN A 392 10.49 -21.43 -23.19
CA ASN A 392 11.38 -21.94 -24.24
C ASN A 392 12.62 -21.07 -24.41
N TYR A 393 12.45 -19.74 -24.43
CA TYR A 393 13.57 -18.80 -24.46
C TYR A 393 14.50 -18.98 -23.26
N LEU A 394 13.99 -19.22 -22.06
CA LEU A 394 14.83 -19.48 -20.88
C LEU A 394 15.56 -20.83 -20.96
N VAL A 395 15.01 -21.84 -21.61
CA VAL A 395 15.73 -23.09 -21.90
C VAL A 395 16.89 -22.82 -22.85
N GLU A 396 16.66 -22.13 -23.97
CA GLU A 396 17.72 -21.78 -24.92
C GLU A 396 18.82 -20.94 -24.26
N LYS A 397 18.40 -19.89 -23.54
CA LYS A 397 19.30 -18.97 -22.86
C LYS A 397 20.11 -19.63 -21.76
N ASN A 398 19.51 -20.44 -20.90
CA ASN A 398 20.17 -20.91 -19.69
C ASN A 398 20.74 -22.32 -19.81
N ILE A 399 20.20 -23.17 -20.68
CA ILE A 399 20.55 -24.61 -20.75
C ILE A 399 21.38 -24.92 -22.00
N VAL A 400 21.02 -24.34 -23.15
CA VAL A 400 21.65 -24.63 -24.45
C VAL A 400 22.90 -23.78 -24.68
N SER A 401 22.85 -22.48 -24.33
CA SER A 401 23.97 -21.54 -24.51
C SER A 401 25.20 -21.87 -23.66
N THR A 402 25.07 -22.69 -22.62
CA THR A 402 26.17 -23.13 -21.73
C THR A 402 26.95 -24.34 -22.28
N LEU A 403 26.56 -24.86 -23.45
CA LEU A 403 27.23 -25.98 -24.14
C LEU A 403 28.11 -25.55 -25.33
N SER A 404 28.21 -24.24 -25.59
CA SER A 404 29.10 -23.60 -26.57
C SER A 404 30.17 -22.79 -25.86
#